data_AF-A0A6A4NBC1-F1
#
_entry.id   AF-A0A6A4NBC1-F1
#
_cell.length_a   1.000
_cell.length_b   1.000
_cell.length_c   1.000
_cell.angle_alpha   90.00
_cell.angle_beta   90.00
_cell.angle_gamma   90.00
#
_symmetry.space_group_name_H-M   'P 1'
#
loop_
_entity.id
_entity.type
_entity.pdbx_description
1 polymer ?
#
loop_
_entity_poly.entity_id
_entity_poly.type
_entity_poly.pdbx_seq_one_letter_code
_entity_poly.pdbx_strand_id
1 'polypeptide(L)'
;MGTPETSREPCPDRILDDIGGAFGMGAVGGSAFHFLKGLYNSPKGERLIGGSQAVRLNAPRVGGSFAVWGGLFSAFDCTMVYARQKEDPWNSIIAGAATGGFLSMRQGVGASARSAAFGGVLLALIEGAGIMLNKFLSAQQQVQMIMDEPLPPSGYSEAAADSGATEKPFFGGWFGGGKKEESSGGSETKILESFDAPPVPNFEYK
;
A
#
# COMPACT_ATOMS: atom_id res chain seq x y z
N MET A 1 -32.95 5.74 6.07
CA MET A 1 -32.47 7.03 6.63
C MET A 1 -30.96 6.91 6.65
N GLY A 2 -30.29 7.52 5.66
CA GLY A 2 -28.86 7.36 5.44
C GLY A 2 -28.08 8.00 6.57
N THR A 3 -27.21 7.23 7.20
CA THR A 3 -26.14 7.74 8.08
C THR A 3 -25.11 8.50 7.23
N PRO A 4 -24.29 9.38 7.84
CA PRO A 4 -23.54 10.41 7.14
C PRO A 4 -22.36 9.82 6.34
N GLU A 5 -22.63 9.23 5.19
CA GLU A 5 -21.65 8.80 4.19
C GLU A 5 -21.12 10.02 3.39
N THR A 6 -20.67 11.05 4.11
CA THR A 6 -20.09 12.28 3.54
C THR A 6 -18.62 12.47 3.94
N SER A 7 -18.01 11.47 4.57
CA SER A 7 -16.60 11.51 4.96
C SER A 7 -15.68 10.87 3.92
N ARG A 8 -16.22 10.30 2.84
CA ARG A 8 -15.46 9.78 1.69
C ARG A 8 -15.62 10.74 0.52
N GLU A 9 -14.50 11.16 -0.06
CA GLU A 9 -14.53 11.98 -1.26
C GLU A 9 -15.25 11.25 -2.40
N PRO A 10 -16.09 11.95 -3.18
CA PRO A 10 -16.80 11.35 -4.29
C PRO A 10 -15.80 10.85 -5.37
N CYS A 11 -16.13 9.75 -6.03
CA CYS A 11 -15.45 9.38 -7.27
C CYS A 11 -15.76 10.48 -8.32
N PRO A 12 -14.78 11.04 -9.05
CA PRO A 12 -13.44 10.51 -9.32
C PRO A 12 -12.30 11.08 -8.46
N ASP A 13 -12.54 12.07 -7.60
CA ASP A 13 -11.47 12.78 -6.87
C ASP A 13 -10.69 11.84 -5.96
N ARG A 14 -11.39 10.90 -5.31
CA ARG A 14 -10.78 9.80 -4.55
C ARG A 14 -9.74 8.99 -5.33
N ILE A 15 -9.92 8.79 -6.64
CA ILE A 15 -8.94 8.03 -7.44
C ILE A 15 -7.65 8.84 -7.58
N LEU A 16 -7.74 10.16 -7.77
CA LEU A 16 -6.58 11.02 -7.88
C LEU A 16 -5.82 11.10 -6.56
N ASP A 17 -6.55 11.21 -5.46
CA ASP A 17 -5.98 11.21 -4.12
C ASP A 17 -5.31 9.88 -3.76
N ASP A 18 -5.94 8.76 -4.08
CA ASP A 18 -5.37 7.43 -3.83
C ASP A 18 -4.12 7.16 -4.72
N ILE A 19 -4.10 7.66 -5.96
CA ILE A 19 -2.90 7.63 -6.83
C ILE A 19 -1.77 8.46 -6.21
N GLY A 20 -2.06 9.70 -5.81
CA GLY A 20 -1.09 10.62 -5.23
C GLY A 20 -0.53 10.13 -3.89
N GLY A 21 -1.42 9.68 -3.01
CA GLY A 21 -1.07 9.09 -1.72
C GLY A 21 -0.23 7.82 -1.89
N ALA A 22 -0.62 6.91 -2.79
CA ALA A 22 0.15 5.70 -3.06
C ALA A 22 1.52 6.01 -3.69
N PHE A 23 1.59 6.96 -4.62
CA PHE A 23 2.85 7.44 -5.16
C PHE A 23 3.77 7.98 -4.06
N GLY A 24 3.24 8.84 -3.19
CA GLY A 24 3.97 9.42 -2.06
C GLY A 24 4.51 8.35 -1.12
N MET A 25 3.66 7.42 -0.68
CA MET A 25 4.07 6.29 0.17
C MET A 25 5.18 5.45 -0.49
N GLY A 26 5.02 5.10 -1.77
CA GLY A 26 6.01 4.31 -2.51
C GLY A 26 7.32 5.07 -2.77
N ALA A 27 7.25 6.38 -3.04
CA ALA A 27 8.42 7.22 -3.28
C ALA A 27 9.21 7.45 -1.99
N VAL A 28 8.54 7.72 -0.87
CA VAL A 28 9.20 7.90 0.45
C VAL A 28 9.80 6.59 0.93
N GLY A 29 9.03 5.50 0.93
CA GLY A 29 9.50 4.17 1.34
C GLY A 29 10.61 3.64 0.43
N GLY A 30 10.45 3.80 -0.89
CA GLY A 30 11.44 3.43 -1.90
C GLY A 30 12.72 4.26 -1.76
N SER A 31 12.62 5.56 -1.50
CA SER A 31 13.79 6.41 -1.26
C SER A 31 14.57 5.96 -0.03
N ALA A 32 13.90 5.72 1.10
CA ALA A 32 14.58 5.22 2.29
C ALA A 32 15.28 3.88 2.02
N PHE A 33 14.55 2.90 1.49
CA PHE A 33 15.11 1.57 1.22
C PHE A 33 16.29 1.61 0.25
N HIS A 34 16.16 2.31 -0.88
CA HIS A 34 17.21 2.38 -1.90
C HIS A 34 18.38 3.28 -1.49
N PHE A 35 18.15 4.29 -0.64
CA PHE A 35 19.23 5.07 -0.05
C PHE A 35 20.10 4.20 0.86
N LEU A 36 19.50 3.48 1.81
CA LEU A 36 20.23 2.59 2.72
C LEU A 36 20.94 1.46 1.95
N LYS A 37 20.23 0.83 1.00
CA LYS A 37 20.81 -0.21 0.14
C LYS A 37 21.96 0.34 -0.71
N GLY A 38 21.84 1.57 -1.22
CA GLY A 38 22.87 2.25 -1.99
C GLY A 38 24.09 2.60 -1.12
N LEU A 39 23.88 3.11 0.10
CA LEU A 39 24.96 3.38 1.06
C LEU A 39 25.77 2.12 1.40
N TYR A 40 25.07 0.98 1.58
CA TYR A 40 25.70 -0.28 1.95
C TYR A 40 26.51 -0.91 0.81
N ASN A 41 25.97 -0.87 -0.41
CA ASN A 41 26.59 -1.52 -1.58
C ASN A 41 27.63 -0.62 -2.30
N SER A 42 27.77 0.64 -1.91
CA SER A 42 28.70 1.57 -2.56
C SER A 42 30.12 1.48 -1.99
N PRO A 43 31.16 1.72 -2.83
CA PRO A 43 32.54 1.72 -2.38
C PRO A 43 32.80 2.83 -1.34
N LYS A 44 33.82 2.65 -0.52
CA LYS A 44 34.23 3.64 0.49
C LYS A 44 34.60 4.96 -0.21
N GLY A 45 34.12 6.08 0.31
CA GLY A 45 34.29 7.42 -0.30
C GLY A 45 33.10 7.89 -1.13
N GLU A 46 32.42 6.97 -1.84
CA GLU A 46 31.31 7.31 -2.75
C GLU A 46 29.93 6.92 -2.20
N ARG A 47 29.84 6.59 -0.91
CA ARG A 47 28.60 6.03 -0.32
C ARG A 47 27.41 6.96 -0.46
N LEU A 48 27.59 8.25 -0.12
CA LEU A 48 26.50 9.22 -0.21
C LEU A 48 26.06 9.45 -1.66
N ILE A 49 27.02 9.49 -2.60
CA ILE A 49 26.76 9.66 -4.03
C ILE A 49 26.03 8.42 -4.56
N GLY A 50 26.53 7.21 -4.30
CA GLY A 50 25.88 5.97 -4.71
C GLY A 50 24.51 5.75 -4.05
N GLY A 51 24.32 6.15 -2.79
CA GLY A 51 23.02 6.21 -2.12
C GLY A 51 22.05 7.15 -2.83
N SER A 52 22.47 8.38 -3.11
CA SER A 52 21.63 9.37 -3.81
C SER A 52 21.29 8.95 -5.25
N GLN A 53 22.22 8.31 -5.95
CA GLN A 53 22.02 7.77 -7.29
C GLN A 53 21.03 6.59 -7.27
N ALA A 54 21.15 5.70 -6.28
CA ALA A 54 20.20 4.60 -6.10
C ALA A 54 18.77 5.09 -5.84
N VAL A 55 18.60 6.16 -5.05
CA VAL A 55 17.30 6.81 -4.86
C VAL A 55 16.75 7.35 -6.17
N ARG A 56 17.55 8.15 -6.90
CA ARG A 56 17.12 8.77 -8.16
C ARG A 56 16.66 7.76 -9.22
N LEU A 57 17.31 6.60 -9.27
CA LEU A 57 16.99 5.57 -10.26
C LEU A 57 15.77 4.72 -9.87
N ASN A 58 15.51 4.52 -8.57
CA ASN A 58 14.54 3.52 -8.11
C ASN A 58 13.31 4.10 -7.40
N ALA A 59 13.43 5.20 -6.65
CA ALA A 59 12.32 5.80 -5.92
C ALA A 59 11.10 6.14 -6.80
N PRO A 60 11.24 6.83 -7.96
CA PRO A 60 10.09 7.11 -8.82
C PRO A 60 9.50 5.83 -9.44
N ARG A 61 10.33 4.79 -9.68
CA ARG A 61 9.86 3.50 -10.20
C ARG A 61 9.01 2.75 -9.18
N VAL A 62 9.45 2.73 -7.91
CA VAL A 62 8.68 2.15 -6.80
C VAL A 62 7.41 2.97 -6.57
N GLY A 63 7.52 4.30 -6.44
CA GLY A 63 6.37 5.20 -6.32
C GLY A 63 5.35 5.01 -7.44
N GLY A 64 5.78 4.94 -8.69
CA GLY A 64 4.91 4.68 -9.84
C GLY A 64 4.21 3.32 -9.77
N SER A 65 4.89 2.28 -9.28
CA SER A 65 4.27 0.95 -9.11
C SER A 65 3.17 0.97 -8.04
N PHE A 66 3.39 1.67 -6.93
CA PHE A 66 2.36 1.88 -5.90
C PHE A 66 1.21 2.74 -6.41
N ALA A 67 1.50 3.80 -7.16
CA ALA A 67 0.50 4.66 -7.78
C ALA A 67 -0.43 3.90 -8.72
N VAL A 68 0.13 3.03 -9.57
CA VAL A 68 -0.65 2.16 -10.47
C VAL A 68 -1.52 1.20 -9.66
N TRP A 69 -0.97 0.58 -8.62
CA TRP A 69 -1.75 -0.32 -7.76
C TRP A 69 -2.90 0.41 -7.05
N GLY A 70 -2.61 1.54 -6.39
CA GLY A 70 -3.62 2.36 -5.68
C GLY A 70 -4.68 2.95 -6.61
N GLY A 71 -4.28 3.41 -7.80
CA GLY A 71 -5.21 3.91 -8.80
C GLY A 71 -6.14 2.83 -9.36
N LEU A 72 -5.62 1.65 -9.68
CA LEU A 72 -6.45 0.54 -10.14
C LEU A 72 -7.40 0.05 -9.04
N PHE A 73 -6.90 -0.09 -7.81
CA PHE A 73 -7.72 -0.48 -6.67
C PHE A 73 -8.91 0.45 -6.51
N SER A 74 -8.66 1.76 -6.51
CA SER A 74 -9.68 2.79 -6.31
C SER A 74 -10.63 2.89 -7.50
N ALA A 75 -10.13 2.69 -8.73
CA ALA A 75 -10.97 2.59 -9.90
C ALA A 75 -11.93 1.39 -9.81
N PHE A 76 -11.44 0.20 -9.44
CA PHE A 76 -12.31 -0.97 -9.27
C PHE A 76 -13.31 -0.78 -8.11
N ASP A 77 -12.89 -0.23 -6.98
CA ASP A 77 -13.78 0.07 -5.84
C ASP A 77 -14.88 1.07 -6.25
N CYS A 78 -14.51 2.21 -6.85
CA CYS A 78 -15.44 3.20 -7.37
C CYS A 78 -16.42 2.60 -8.41
N THR A 79 -15.94 1.73 -9.32
CA THR A 79 -16.83 1.07 -10.28
C THR A 79 -17.82 0.12 -9.62
N MET A 80 -17.41 -0.58 -8.56
CA MET A 80 -18.27 -1.48 -7.81
C MET A 80 -19.32 -0.73 -7.00
N VAL A 81 -18.93 0.37 -6.36
CA VAL A 81 -19.86 1.28 -5.67
C VAL A 81 -20.86 1.87 -6.67
N TYR A 82 -20.39 2.32 -7.85
CA TYR A 82 -21.26 2.83 -8.90
C TYR A 82 -22.24 1.77 -9.44
N ALA A 83 -21.78 0.53 -9.64
CA ALA A 83 -22.64 -0.53 -10.17
C ALA A 83 -23.66 -1.05 -9.15
N ARG A 84 -23.27 -1.14 -7.87
CA ARG A 84 -24.08 -1.79 -6.82
C ARG A 84 -24.83 -0.81 -5.92
N GLN A 85 -24.46 0.47 -5.94
CA GLN A 85 -25.01 1.53 -5.09
C GLN A 85 -24.99 1.14 -3.60
N LYS A 86 -23.98 0.36 -3.20
CA LYS A 86 -23.78 -0.17 -1.85
C LYS A 86 -22.29 -0.20 -1.55
N GLU A 87 -21.91 0.28 -0.37
CA GLU A 87 -20.56 0.20 0.16
C GLU A 87 -20.47 -0.93 1.18
N ASP A 88 -19.93 -2.07 0.75
CA ASP A 88 -19.73 -3.24 1.59
C ASP A 88 -18.23 -3.63 1.58
N PRO A 89 -17.71 -4.31 2.63
CA PRO A 89 -16.34 -4.85 2.64
C PRO A 89 -16.01 -5.75 1.44
N TRP A 90 -17.04 -6.32 0.81
CA TRP A 90 -16.91 -7.08 -0.42
C TRP A 90 -16.38 -6.26 -1.60
N ASN A 91 -16.63 -4.95 -1.65
CA ASN A 91 -16.12 -4.09 -2.71
C ASN A 91 -14.59 -4.00 -2.63
N SER A 92 -14.03 -3.75 -1.44
CA SER A 92 -12.58 -3.76 -1.21
C SER A 92 -11.96 -5.11 -1.57
N ILE A 93 -12.54 -6.23 -1.12
CA ILE A 93 -12.01 -7.58 -1.40
C ILE A 93 -11.98 -7.86 -2.90
N ILE A 94 -13.08 -7.58 -3.59
CA ILE A 94 -13.20 -7.81 -5.03
C ILE A 94 -12.28 -6.86 -5.80
N ALA A 95 -12.20 -5.58 -5.39
CA ALA A 95 -11.30 -4.60 -6.00
C ALA A 95 -9.82 -4.99 -5.83
N GLY A 96 -9.44 -5.52 -4.65
CA GLY A 96 -8.10 -6.05 -4.41
C GLY A 96 -7.77 -7.25 -5.29
N ALA A 97 -8.71 -8.19 -5.42
CA ALA A 97 -8.57 -9.34 -6.31
C ALA A 97 -8.50 -8.92 -7.79
N ALA A 98 -9.36 -8.01 -8.22
CA ALA A 98 -9.39 -7.47 -9.57
C ALA A 98 -8.08 -6.73 -9.92
N THR A 99 -7.55 -5.94 -8.99
CA THR A 99 -6.27 -5.24 -9.15
C THR A 99 -5.12 -6.20 -9.33
N GLY A 100 -4.98 -7.20 -8.43
CA GLY A 100 -3.92 -8.20 -8.53
C GLY A 100 -4.00 -9.01 -9.83
N GLY A 101 -5.21 -9.47 -10.17
CA GLY A 101 -5.46 -10.20 -11.41
C GLY A 101 -5.11 -9.36 -12.65
N PHE A 102 -5.62 -8.14 -12.72
CA PHE A 102 -5.42 -7.26 -13.87
C PHE A 102 -3.94 -6.93 -14.09
N LEU A 103 -3.18 -6.61 -13.04
CA LEU A 103 -1.76 -6.31 -13.18
C LEU A 103 -0.93 -7.50 -13.67
N SER A 104 -1.36 -8.72 -13.34
CA SER A 104 -0.68 -9.95 -13.74
C SER A 104 -1.28 -10.61 -14.99
N MET A 105 -2.29 -10.00 -15.63
CA MET A 105 -2.99 -10.60 -16.76
C MET A 105 -2.06 -10.87 -17.96
N ARG A 106 -1.06 -9.99 -18.15
CA ARG A 106 -0.07 -10.11 -19.23
C ARG A 106 0.91 -11.28 -19.03
N GLN A 107 1.01 -11.79 -17.81
CA GLN A 107 1.88 -12.92 -17.45
C GLN A 107 1.16 -14.28 -17.61
N GLY A 108 -0.07 -14.26 -18.13
CA GLY A 108 -0.90 -15.45 -18.36
C GLY A 108 -1.92 -15.70 -17.25
N VAL A 109 -2.91 -16.54 -17.55
CA VAL A 109 -4.07 -16.80 -16.68
C VAL A 109 -3.68 -17.39 -15.32
N GLY A 110 -2.65 -18.24 -15.27
CA GLY A 110 -2.18 -18.84 -14.01
C GLY A 110 -1.54 -17.83 -13.05
N ALA A 111 -0.71 -16.92 -13.58
CA ALA A 111 -0.11 -15.83 -12.80
C ALA A 111 -1.18 -14.84 -12.33
N SER A 112 -2.10 -14.47 -13.23
CA SER A 112 -3.27 -13.64 -12.94
C SER A 112 -4.12 -14.21 -11.80
N ALA A 113 -4.48 -15.50 -11.86
CA ALA A 113 -5.33 -16.13 -10.85
C ALA A 113 -4.66 -16.15 -9.47
N ARG A 114 -3.35 -16.45 -9.41
CA ARG A 114 -2.59 -16.42 -8.16
C ARG A 114 -2.53 -15.01 -7.58
N SER A 115 -2.23 -14.01 -8.41
CA SER A 115 -2.15 -12.62 -7.97
C SER A 115 -3.51 -12.09 -7.49
N ALA A 116 -4.60 -12.44 -8.17
CA ALA A 116 -5.96 -12.13 -7.73
C ALA A 116 -6.28 -12.78 -6.37
N ALA A 117 -5.91 -14.05 -6.16
CA ALA A 117 -6.10 -14.72 -4.89
C ALA A 117 -5.32 -14.03 -3.76
N PHE A 118 -4.05 -13.69 -3.98
CA PHE A 118 -3.24 -12.95 -3.00
C PHE A 118 -3.85 -11.57 -2.68
N GLY A 119 -4.26 -10.81 -3.69
CA GLY A 119 -4.89 -9.50 -3.51
C GLY A 119 -6.21 -9.57 -2.73
N GLY A 120 -7.08 -10.53 -3.07
CA GLY A 120 -8.35 -10.74 -2.39
C GLY A 120 -8.17 -11.20 -0.93
N VAL A 121 -7.27 -12.16 -0.67
CA VAL A 121 -6.99 -12.63 0.69
C VAL A 121 -6.40 -11.51 1.55
N LEU A 122 -5.45 -10.73 1.03
CA LEU A 122 -4.83 -9.65 1.78
C LEU A 122 -5.87 -8.60 2.22
N LEU A 123 -6.75 -8.18 1.30
CA LEU A 123 -7.78 -7.19 1.63
C LEU A 123 -8.89 -7.77 2.50
N ALA A 124 -9.21 -9.07 2.37
CA ALA A 124 -10.13 -9.74 3.28
C ALA A 124 -9.61 -9.74 4.73
N LEU A 125 -8.29 -9.91 4.91
CA LEU A 125 -7.66 -9.81 6.23
C LEU A 125 -7.67 -8.38 6.76
N ILE A 126 -7.42 -7.37 5.91
CA ILE A 126 -7.42 -5.95 6.31
C ILE A 126 -8.83 -5.51 6.75
N GLU A 127 -9.84 -5.78 5.92
CA GLU A 127 -11.24 -5.46 6.23
C GLU A 127 -11.74 -6.27 7.44
N GLY A 128 -11.38 -7.55 7.51
CA GLY A 128 -11.70 -8.42 8.64
C GLY A 128 -11.11 -7.92 9.96
N ALA A 129 -9.85 -7.46 9.94
CA ALA A 129 -9.21 -6.84 11.09
C ALA A 129 -9.87 -5.49 11.45
N GLY A 130 -10.25 -4.69 10.46
CA GLY A 130 -10.99 -3.43 10.67
C GLY A 130 -12.34 -3.65 11.37
N ILE A 131 -13.11 -4.65 10.95
CA ILE A 131 -14.37 -5.03 11.61
C ILE A 131 -14.11 -5.49 13.05
N MET A 132 -13.07 -6.29 13.28
CA MET A 132 -12.73 -6.79 14.62
C MET A 132 -12.31 -5.66 15.56
N LEU A 133 -11.46 -4.74 15.11
CA LEU A 133 -11.00 -3.59 15.89
C LEU A 133 -12.16 -2.64 16.22
N ASN A 134 -13.02 -2.34 15.24
CA ASN A 134 -14.22 -1.53 15.49
C ASN A 134 -15.16 -2.18 16.50
N LYS A 135 -15.35 -3.51 16.44
CA LYS A 135 -16.14 -4.26 17.43
C LYS A 135 -15.51 -4.23 18.82
N PHE A 136 -14.19 -4.36 18.93
CA PHE A 136 -13.51 -4.33 20.22
C PHE A 136 -13.53 -2.93 20.86
N LEU A 137 -13.24 -1.88 20.09
CA LEU A 137 -13.25 -0.49 20.56
C LEU A 137 -14.66 -0.04 20.94
N SER A 138 -15.67 -0.39 20.14
CA SER A 138 -17.06 -0.11 20.48
C SER A 138 -17.53 -0.86 21.73
N ALA A 139 -17.09 -2.11 21.94
CA ALA A 139 -17.35 -2.85 23.17
C ALA A 139 -16.68 -2.20 24.40
N GLN A 140 -15.45 -1.69 24.26
CA GLN A 140 -14.79 -0.96 25.36
C GLN A 140 -15.51 0.34 25.71
N GLN A 141 -15.99 1.09 24.70
CA GLN A 141 -16.69 2.35 24.92
C GLN A 141 -18.08 2.14 25.53
N GLN A 142 -18.78 1.04 25.19
CA GLN A 142 -20.03 0.66 25.85
C GLN A 142 -19.82 0.28 27.33
N VAL A 143 -18.72 -0.39 27.68
CA VAL A 143 -18.41 -0.71 29.09
C VAL A 143 -18.11 0.57 29.90
N GLN A 144 -17.46 1.57 29.30
CA GLN A 144 -17.20 2.86 29.96
C GLN A 144 -18.51 3.64 30.24
N MET A 145 -19.47 3.61 29.31
CA MET A 145 -20.77 4.29 29.50
C MET A 145 -21.69 3.61 30.54
N ILE A 146 -21.44 2.35 30.93
CA ILE A 146 -22.21 1.65 31.97
C ILE A 146 -21.62 1.90 33.37
N MET A 147 -20.36 2.36 33.47
CA MET A 147 -19.68 2.57 34.77
C MET A 147 -19.76 4.02 35.29
N ASP A 148 -20.21 4.96 34.46
CA ASP A 148 -20.48 6.36 34.83
C ASP A 148 -21.99 6.68 34.70
N GLU A 149 -22.82 6.14 35.60
CA GLU A 149 -24.14 6.72 35.86
C GLU A 149 -24.14 7.36 37.24
N PRO A 150 -24.10 8.70 37.29
CA PRO A 150 -25.16 9.41 37.99
C PRO A 150 -25.77 10.55 37.13
N LEU A 151 -27.10 10.50 37.01
CA LEU A 151 -28.12 11.53 36.69
C LEU A 151 -27.69 12.89 36.07
N PRO A 152 -28.40 13.41 35.05
CA PRO A 152 -28.02 14.64 34.33
C PRO A 152 -28.49 15.93 35.06
N PRO A 153 -27.81 17.06 34.81
CA PRO A 153 -28.56 18.18 34.25
C PRO A 153 -27.82 19.01 33.18
N SER A 154 -28.55 19.27 32.08
CA SER A 154 -28.67 20.53 31.31
C SER A 154 -27.49 21.50 31.09
N GLY A 155 -27.31 21.90 29.82
CA GLY A 155 -26.50 23.06 29.36
C GLY A 155 -25.01 22.72 29.36
N TYR A 156 -24.20 23.00 28.34
CA TYR A 156 -23.95 24.28 27.67
C TYR A 156 -23.40 24.03 26.26
N SER A 157 -23.67 24.97 25.35
CA SER A 157 -22.93 25.15 24.09
C SER A 157 -21.63 25.92 24.36
N GLU A 158 -20.52 25.59 23.68
CA GLU A 158 -19.77 26.52 22.80
C GLU A 158 -18.38 26.00 22.36
N ALA A 159 -18.09 26.32 21.09
CA ALA A 159 -16.84 26.83 20.52
C ALA A 159 -15.53 25.99 20.51
N ALA A 160 -15.21 25.55 19.29
CA ALA A 160 -13.95 25.75 18.55
C ALA A 160 -12.59 25.62 19.27
N ALA A 161 -11.78 24.66 18.82
CA ALA A 161 -10.34 24.83 18.69
C ALA A 161 -9.82 23.96 17.52
N ASP A 162 -9.36 24.65 16.48
CA ASP A 162 -8.44 24.16 15.46
C ASP A 162 -7.12 23.77 16.11
N SER A 163 -6.63 22.57 15.79
CA SER A 163 -5.22 22.20 15.97
C SER A 163 -4.89 20.98 15.12
N GLY A 164 -4.36 21.26 13.93
CA GLY A 164 -3.07 20.76 13.47
C GLY A 164 -2.81 19.24 13.54
N ALA A 165 -2.69 18.65 12.35
CA ALA A 165 -1.76 17.58 11.99
C ALA A 165 -1.20 16.69 13.13
N THR A 166 -1.59 15.42 13.13
CA THR A 166 -0.66 14.34 13.47
C THR A 166 -1.00 13.12 12.65
N GLU A 167 -0.24 12.94 11.58
CA GLU A 167 -0.06 11.68 10.86
C GLU A 167 0.15 10.56 11.89
N LYS A 168 -0.75 9.58 11.94
CA LYS A 168 -0.51 8.37 12.73
C LYS A 168 0.35 7.43 11.88
N PRO A 169 1.55 7.03 12.35
CA PRO A 169 2.50 6.29 11.55
C PRO A 169 2.01 4.85 11.39
N PHE A 170 1.77 4.47 10.13
CA PHE A 170 1.46 3.09 9.72
C PHE A 170 2.66 2.13 9.86
N PHE A 171 3.81 2.59 10.35
CA PHE A 171 5.08 1.85 10.34
C PHE A 171 5.64 1.58 11.75
N GLY A 172 4.87 0.89 12.59
CA GLY A 172 5.24 0.60 13.99
C GLY A 172 5.52 -0.87 14.35
N GLY A 173 5.44 -1.82 13.41
CA GLY A 173 5.44 -3.25 13.75
C GLY A 173 6.51 -4.13 13.10
N TRP A 174 7.37 -3.61 12.24
CA TRP A 174 8.22 -4.46 11.37
C TRP A 174 9.64 -4.75 11.93
N PHE A 175 10.06 -4.14 13.03
CA PHE A 175 11.39 -4.38 13.62
C PHE A 175 11.28 -4.96 15.04
N GLY A 176 11.10 -6.29 15.11
CA GLY A 176 11.23 -7.08 16.34
C GLY A 176 11.98 -8.38 16.02
N GLY A 177 13.30 -8.36 16.20
CA GLY A 177 14.20 -9.44 15.83
C GLY A 177 14.11 -10.69 16.70
N GLY A 178 14.35 -11.84 16.08
CA GLY A 178 14.61 -13.11 16.74
C GLY A 178 15.48 -14.00 15.84
N LYS A 179 16.76 -14.15 16.21
CA LYS A 179 17.74 -15.08 15.62
C LYS A 179 17.32 -16.55 15.85
N LYS A 180 17.52 -17.42 14.85
CA LYS A 180 18.09 -18.79 14.98
C LYS A 180 18.48 -19.37 13.61
N GLU A 181 19.35 -20.37 13.68
CA GLU A 181 20.49 -20.71 12.80
C GLU A 181 20.19 -21.57 11.54
N GLU A 182 21.28 -21.73 10.75
CA GLU A 182 21.48 -22.37 9.45
C GLU A 182 21.10 -23.85 9.33
N SER A 183 20.81 -24.31 8.09
CA SER A 183 21.58 -25.42 7.48
C SER A 183 21.51 -25.42 5.94
N SER A 184 22.55 -26.02 5.39
CA SER A 184 23.09 -26.10 4.02
C SER A 184 22.20 -26.57 2.86
N GLY A 185 22.60 -26.21 1.64
CA GLY A 185 22.40 -27.04 0.44
C GLY A 185 22.52 -26.27 -0.88
N GLY A 186 23.70 -26.27 -1.49
CA GLY A 186 23.95 -25.61 -2.78
C GLY A 186 23.45 -26.40 -3.99
N SER A 187 23.15 -25.69 -5.08
CA SER A 187 23.44 -26.12 -6.46
C SER A 187 23.13 -25.02 -7.49
N GLU A 188 24.17 -24.67 -8.22
CA GLU A 188 24.24 -24.33 -9.66
C GLU A 188 23.58 -23.05 -10.22
N THR A 189 24.44 -22.04 -10.36
CA THR A 189 24.44 -21.08 -11.47
C THR A 189 24.98 -21.72 -12.75
N LYS A 190 24.11 -22.12 -13.68
CA LYS A 190 24.40 -22.17 -15.11
C LYS A 190 23.10 -22.43 -15.87
N ILE A 191 23.00 -21.88 -17.08
CA ILE A 191 21.99 -22.15 -18.14
C ILE A 191 21.07 -20.93 -18.43
N LEU A 192 21.61 -20.09 -19.35
CA LEU A 192 20.96 -19.37 -20.47
C LEU A 192 20.20 -18.07 -20.12
N GLU A 193 20.63 -16.84 -20.43
CA GLU A 193 21.50 -16.29 -21.51
C GLU A 193 21.42 -17.04 -22.84
N SER A 194 20.32 -16.83 -23.58
CA SER A 194 20.27 -17.00 -25.03
C SER A 194 19.01 -16.35 -25.64
N PHE A 195 19.23 -15.47 -26.63
CA PHE A 195 18.26 -14.81 -27.57
C PHE A 195 17.41 -13.66 -26.99
N ASP A 196 17.39 -12.42 -27.50
CA ASP A 196 17.69 -11.90 -28.84
C ASP A 196 17.92 -10.36 -28.78
N ALA A 197 19.16 -9.89 -28.99
CA ALA A 197 19.49 -8.46 -29.09
C ALA A 197 20.05 -8.16 -30.49
N PRO A 198 19.48 -7.21 -31.26
CA PRO A 198 19.96 -6.91 -32.60
C PRO A 198 21.35 -6.25 -32.58
N PRO A 199 22.16 -6.42 -33.66
CA PRO A 199 23.54 -5.95 -33.70
C PRO A 199 23.65 -4.42 -33.64
N VAL A 200 24.59 -3.93 -32.83
CA VAL A 200 24.96 -2.51 -32.72
C VAL A 200 25.64 -2.02 -34.01
N PRO A 201 25.24 -0.85 -34.55
CA PRO A 201 25.88 -0.28 -35.73
C PRO A 201 27.27 0.29 -35.40
N ASN A 202 28.27 -0.06 -36.23
CA ASN A 202 29.60 0.54 -36.21
C ASN A 202 29.56 1.94 -36.83
N PHE A 203 30.00 2.96 -36.08
CA PHE A 203 30.31 4.27 -36.64
C PHE A 203 31.82 4.39 -36.81
N GLU A 204 32.30 4.14 -38.03
CA GLU A 204 33.63 4.57 -38.45
C GLU A 204 33.60 6.09 -38.68
N TYR A 205 34.41 6.84 -37.94
CA TYR A 205 34.68 8.23 -38.24
C TYR A 205 35.79 8.29 -39.28
N LYS A 206 35.51 8.94 -40.42
CA LYS A 206 36.51 9.32 -41.42
C LYS A 206 36.51 10.84 -41.56
#